data_AF-A0A1M7LFR2-F1
#
_entry.id   AF-A0A1M7LFR2-F1
#
_cell.length_a   1.000
_cell.length_b   1.000
_cell.length_c   1.000
_cell.angle_alpha   90.00
_cell.angle_beta   90.00
_cell.angle_gamma   90.00
#
_symmetry.space_group_name_H-M   'P 1'
#
loop_
_entity.id
_entity.type
_entity.pdbx_description
1 polymer ?
#
loop_
_entity_poly.entity_id
_entity_poly.type
_entity_poly.pdbx_seq_one_letter_code
_entity_poly.pdbx_strand_id
1 'polypeptide(L)'
;MLKQDAARPLPYFYVGTTITNQRVSRFSTNKHALLSEQLGKPETKAVWYTKEHIALLLQEMDHANADGLRIYLGEYGESENYSGQLCLLMVMTKEEQETGAQSDITIEDAPDFQARSVNNKKPRDFNVGSPCPPICTLGMAYPK
;
A
#
# COMPACT_ATOMS: atom_id res chain seq x y z
N MET A 1 -25.87 2.15 -15.80
CA MET A 1 -25.21 1.46 -14.69
C MET A 1 -24.71 0.12 -15.20
N LEU A 2 -23.39 -0.08 -15.28
CA LEU A 2 -22.84 -1.39 -15.58
C LEU A 2 -23.07 -2.27 -14.35
N LYS A 3 -23.75 -3.41 -14.52
CA LYS A 3 -23.88 -4.41 -13.47
C LYS A 3 -22.47 -4.92 -13.15
N GLN A 4 -22.07 -4.81 -11.89
CA GLN A 4 -20.90 -5.51 -11.36
C GLN A 4 -21.29 -6.99 -11.20
N ASP A 5 -21.38 -7.70 -12.32
CA ASP A 5 -21.54 -9.14 -12.29
C ASP A 5 -20.22 -9.74 -11.80
N ALA A 6 -20.26 -10.32 -10.59
CA ALA A 6 -19.25 -11.19 -9.97
C ALA A 6 -17.82 -11.04 -10.54
N ALA A 7 -17.17 -9.92 -10.22
CA ALA A 7 -15.80 -9.66 -10.66
C ALA A 7 -14.86 -10.70 -10.04
N ARG A 8 -14.51 -11.73 -10.80
CA ARG A 8 -13.50 -12.72 -10.39
C ARG A 8 -12.12 -12.06 -10.38
N PRO A 9 -11.23 -12.41 -9.43
CA PRO A 9 -9.84 -11.94 -9.46
C PRO A 9 -9.21 -12.25 -10.81
N LEU A 10 -8.45 -11.30 -11.35
CA LEU A 10 -7.67 -11.57 -12.55
C LEU A 10 -6.77 -12.80 -12.30
N PRO A 11 -6.60 -13.70 -13.29
CA PRO A 11 -5.70 -14.83 -13.14
C PRO A 11 -4.29 -14.34 -12.82
N TYR A 12 -3.50 -15.13 -12.09
CA TYR A 12 -2.12 -14.78 -11.80
C TYR A 12 -1.33 -14.62 -13.12
N PHE A 13 -0.80 -13.43 -13.37
CA PHE A 13 0.09 -13.19 -14.51
C PHE A 13 1.29 -12.35 -14.08
N TYR A 14 2.46 -12.73 -14.57
CA TYR A 14 3.67 -11.91 -14.43
C TYR A 14 3.82 -11.02 -15.66
N VAL A 15 4.25 -9.78 -15.43
CA VAL A 15 4.54 -8.84 -16.52
C VAL A 15 6.02 -8.91 -16.85
N GLY A 16 6.34 -9.13 -18.13
CA GLY A 16 7.73 -9.19 -18.60
C GLY A 16 8.46 -7.84 -18.47
N THR A 17 9.78 -7.90 -18.36
CA THR A 17 10.67 -6.74 -18.13
C THR A 17 10.42 -5.57 -19.08
N THR A 18 10.20 -5.83 -20.37
CA THR A 18 9.94 -4.78 -21.37
C THR A 18 8.70 -3.96 -21.03
N ILE A 19 7.59 -4.62 -20.72
CA ILE A 19 6.33 -3.94 -20.40
C ILE A 19 6.46 -3.21 -19.06
N THR A 20 7.12 -3.82 -18.09
CA THR A 20 7.43 -3.19 -16.79
C THR A 20 8.18 -1.88 -16.98
N ASN A 21 9.30 -1.89 -17.71
CA ASN A 21 10.12 -0.71 -17.96
C ASN A 21 9.34 0.38 -18.72
N GLN A 22 8.55 0.01 -19.72
CA GLN A 22 7.70 0.96 -20.45
C GLN A 22 6.67 1.65 -19.55
N ARG A 23 6.04 0.91 -18.64
CA ARG A 23 5.05 1.45 -17.70
C ARG A 23 5.70 2.39 -16.68
N VAL A 24 6.84 1.99 -16.11
CA VAL A 24 7.62 2.82 -15.17
C VAL A 24 8.08 4.12 -15.85
N SER A 25 8.61 4.02 -17.06
CA SER A 25 9.04 5.19 -17.85
C SER A 25 7.88 6.14 -18.13
N ARG A 26 6.73 5.63 -18.62
CA ARG A 26 5.54 6.43 -18.91
C ARG A 26 4.99 7.17 -17.68
N PHE A 27 4.97 6.50 -16.52
CA PHE A 27 4.56 7.16 -15.28
C PHE A 27 5.52 8.30 -14.94
N SER A 28 6.83 8.03 -15.00
CA SER A 28 7.89 8.99 -14.67
C SER A 28 7.89 10.22 -15.59
N THR A 29 7.67 10.04 -16.88
CA THR A 29 7.69 11.15 -17.86
C THR A 29 6.40 11.97 -17.87
N ASN A 30 5.27 11.36 -17.51
CA ASN A 30 3.96 11.99 -17.66
C ASN A 30 3.39 12.41 -16.31
N LYS A 31 2.86 11.44 -15.54
CA LYS A 31 2.12 11.72 -14.31
C LYS A 31 3.02 12.30 -13.22
N HIS A 32 4.18 11.67 -13.00
CA HIS A 32 5.12 12.10 -11.96
C HIS A 32 5.59 13.55 -12.18
N ALA A 33 5.93 13.91 -13.41
CA ALA A 33 6.37 15.27 -13.73
C ALA A 33 5.28 16.30 -13.43
N LEU A 34 4.04 16.07 -13.88
CA LEU A 34 2.89 16.96 -13.64
C LEU A 34 2.57 17.11 -12.15
N LEU A 35 2.57 16.00 -11.40
CA LEU A 35 2.29 16.01 -9.97
C LEU A 35 3.41 16.76 -9.21
N SER A 36 4.66 16.52 -9.58
CA SER A 36 5.80 17.18 -8.94
C SER A 36 5.82 18.69 -9.19
N GLU A 37 5.46 19.13 -10.41
CA GLU A 37 5.32 20.54 -10.75
C GLU A 37 4.23 21.20 -9.91
N GLN A 38 3.05 20.57 -9.83
CA GLN A 38 1.92 21.10 -9.06
C GLN A 38 2.20 21.17 -7.55
N LEU A 39 2.92 20.18 -7.01
CA LEU A 39 3.30 20.13 -5.60
C LEU A 39 4.48 21.06 -5.27
N GLY A 40 5.20 21.55 -6.28
CA GLY A 40 6.41 22.37 -6.10
C GLY A 40 7.61 21.58 -5.56
N LYS A 41 7.55 20.24 -5.55
CA LYS A 41 8.61 19.33 -5.09
C LYS A 41 8.46 17.95 -5.73
N PRO A 42 9.51 17.10 -5.72
CA PRO A 42 9.41 15.75 -6.28
C PRO A 42 8.33 14.90 -5.62
N GLU A 43 7.42 14.36 -6.42
CA GLU A 43 6.39 13.40 -5.98
C GLU A 43 6.96 11.96 -5.85
N THR A 44 6.27 11.09 -5.11
CA THR A 44 6.53 9.65 -4.99
C THR A 44 6.44 8.95 -6.34
N LYS A 45 7.47 8.15 -6.67
CA LYS A 45 7.52 7.29 -7.87
C LYS A 45 7.21 5.84 -7.59
N ALA A 46 7.62 5.37 -6.42
CA ALA A 46 7.45 4.00 -5.97
C ALA A 46 7.38 3.96 -4.44
N VAL A 47 6.77 2.90 -3.91
CA VAL A 47 6.85 2.55 -2.50
C VAL A 47 7.50 1.18 -2.41
N TRP A 48 8.58 1.08 -1.64
CA TRP A 48 9.33 -0.16 -1.47
C TRP A 48 8.97 -0.86 -0.17
N TYR A 49 8.84 -2.18 -0.25
CA TYR A 49 8.61 -3.06 0.88
C TYR A 49 9.69 -4.14 0.92
N THR A 50 10.16 -4.47 2.11
CA THR A 50 10.99 -5.66 2.32
C THR A 50 10.14 -6.93 2.19
N LYS A 51 10.78 -8.08 2.02
CA LYS A 51 10.08 -9.37 2.12
C LYS A 51 9.42 -9.52 3.49
N GLU A 52 10.09 -9.03 4.54
CA GLU A 52 9.63 -9.09 5.92
C GLU A 52 8.36 -8.25 6.14
N HIS A 53 8.26 -7.06 5.54
CA HIS A 53 7.02 -6.26 5.58
C HIS A 53 5.85 -7.02 4.98
N ILE A 54 6.06 -7.69 3.83
CA ILE A 54 5.02 -8.48 3.18
C ILE A 54 4.69 -9.73 4.01
N ALA A 55 5.68 -10.40 4.60
CA ALA A 55 5.45 -11.57 5.44
C ALA A 55 4.62 -11.23 6.70
N LEU A 56 4.92 -10.10 7.36
CA LEU A 56 4.13 -9.61 8.49
C LEU A 56 2.70 -9.25 8.07
N LEU A 57 2.51 -8.66 6.88
CA LEU A 57 1.17 -8.36 6.36
C LEU A 57 0.34 -9.63 6.20
N LEU A 58 0.94 -10.66 5.63
CA LEU A 58 0.27 -11.95 5.43
C LEU A 58 -0.11 -12.60 6.77
N GLN A 59 0.77 -12.51 7.78
CA GLN A 59 0.46 -13.00 9.13
C GLN A 59 -0.75 -12.27 9.74
N GLU A 60 -0.81 -10.94 9.62
CA GLU A 60 -1.96 -10.19 10.11
C GLU A 60 -3.24 -10.48 9.30
N MET A 61 -3.14 -10.74 7.99
CA MET A 61 -4.27 -11.20 7.18
C MET A 61 -4.81 -12.54 7.68
N ASP A 62 -3.93 -13.49 8.02
CA ASP A 62 -4.33 -14.78 8.60
C ASP A 62 -5.03 -14.59 9.95
N HIS A 63 -4.50 -13.70 10.82
CA HIS A 63 -5.11 -13.37 12.10
C HIS A 63 -6.49 -12.71 11.96
N ALA A 64 -6.65 -11.82 10.99
CA ALA A 64 -7.91 -11.14 10.69
C ALA A 64 -8.90 -12.01 9.89
N ASN A 65 -8.48 -13.21 9.47
CA ASN A 65 -9.24 -14.07 8.55
C ASN A 65 -9.70 -13.27 7.31
N ALA A 66 -8.76 -12.51 6.75
CA ALA A 66 -8.91 -11.73 5.53
C ALA A 66 -8.60 -12.59 4.30
N ASP A 67 -9.31 -12.36 3.20
CA ASP A 67 -9.14 -13.09 1.94
C ASP A 67 -8.58 -12.22 0.79
N GLY A 68 -8.38 -10.93 1.06
CA GLY A 68 -7.89 -9.99 0.06
C GLY A 68 -7.20 -8.76 0.64
N LEU A 69 -6.65 -7.97 -0.28
CA LEU A 69 -6.04 -6.68 0.03
C LEU A 69 -6.53 -5.65 -0.98
N ARG A 70 -7.03 -4.53 -0.48
CA ARG A 70 -7.33 -3.33 -1.25
C ARG A 70 -6.21 -2.32 -1.07
N ILE A 71 -5.69 -1.82 -2.19
CA ILE A 71 -4.62 -0.82 -2.18
C ILE A 71 -5.23 0.51 -2.62
N TYR A 72 -5.33 1.45 -1.69
CA TYR A 72 -5.69 2.83 -1.99
C TYR A 72 -4.45 3.66 -2.28
N LEU A 73 -4.64 4.67 -3.13
CA LEU A 73 -3.68 5.75 -3.33
C LEU A 73 -4.11 6.89 -2.40
N GLY A 74 -3.25 7.24 -1.44
CA GLY A 74 -3.48 8.32 -0.49
C GLY A 74 -2.45 9.42 -0.62
N GLU A 75 -2.47 10.36 0.32
CA GLU A 75 -1.55 11.48 0.44
C GLU A 75 -1.15 11.63 1.91
N TYR A 76 0.13 11.86 2.18
CA TYR A 76 0.60 12.14 3.53
C TYR A 76 0.11 13.52 4.02
N GLY A 77 -0.29 13.61 5.28
CA GLY A 77 -0.76 14.85 5.91
C GLY A 77 0.36 15.88 6.13
N GLU A 78 -0.03 17.13 6.36
CA GLU A 78 0.92 18.25 6.37
C GLU A 78 2.02 18.16 7.44
N SER A 79 1.73 17.49 8.56
CA SER A 79 2.67 17.31 9.68
C SER A 79 3.57 16.07 9.55
N GLU A 80 3.44 15.29 8.48
CA GLU A 80 4.20 14.06 8.27
C GLU A 80 5.49 14.30 7.48
N ASN A 81 6.44 13.36 7.59
CA ASN A 81 7.77 13.48 6.97
C ASN A 81 7.73 13.66 5.43
N TYR A 82 6.64 13.27 4.79
CA TYR A 82 6.45 13.30 3.33
C TYR A 82 5.18 14.04 2.94
N SER A 83 4.76 15.02 3.75
CA SER A 83 3.59 15.88 3.57
C SER A 83 3.25 16.15 2.10
N GLY A 84 2.00 15.93 1.71
CA GLY A 84 1.51 16.19 0.36
C GLY A 84 1.96 15.22 -0.72
N GLN A 85 2.80 14.22 -0.41
CA GLN A 85 3.22 13.20 -1.36
C GLN A 85 2.26 12.00 -1.35
N LEU A 86 2.16 11.33 -2.49
CA LEU A 86 1.39 10.11 -2.65
C LEU A 86 1.93 8.99 -1.76
N CYS A 87 1.01 8.32 -1.06
CA CYS A 87 1.25 7.12 -0.27
C CYS A 87 0.35 5.97 -0.75
N LEU A 88 0.67 4.75 -0.32
CA LEU A 88 -0.23 3.60 -0.49
C LEU A 88 -0.86 3.29 0.85
N LEU A 89 -2.14 2.92 0.86
CA LEU A 89 -2.85 2.37 2.01
C LEU A 89 -3.28 0.94 1.70
N MET A 90 -2.75 -0.04 2.44
CA MET A 90 -3.02 -1.46 2.28
C MET A 90 -4.06 -1.87 3.30
N VAL A 91 -5.30 -2.07 2.85
CA VAL A 91 -6.45 -2.41 3.69
C VAL A 91 -6.82 -3.86 3.45
N MET A 92 -6.88 -4.65 4.51
CA MET A 92 -7.29 -6.05 4.44
C MET A 92 -8.77 -6.12 4.09
N THR A 93 -9.17 -7.10 3.28
CA THR A 93 -10.56 -7.27 2.89
C THR A 93 -11.07 -8.68 3.16
N LYS A 94 -12.39 -8.78 3.28
CA LYS A 94 -13.09 -10.05 3.42
C LYS A 94 -14.39 -10.05 2.64
N GLU A 95 -14.68 -11.17 1.99
CA GLU A 95 -15.94 -11.42 1.32
C GLU A 95 -17.09 -11.50 2.34
N GLU A 96 -18.09 -10.66 2.14
CA GLU A 96 -19.36 -10.71 2.86
C GLU A 96 -20.18 -11.90 2.38
N GLN A 97 -20.56 -12.78 3.32
CA GLN A 97 -21.28 -14.02 2.99
C GLN A 97 -22.64 -13.79 2.29
N GLU A 98 -23.27 -12.65 2.53
CA GLU A 98 -24.62 -12.35 2.06
C GLU A 98 -24.64 -11.72 0.66
N THR A 99 -23.62 -10.92 0.35
CA THR A 99 -23.58 -10.09 -0.86
C THR A 99 -22.50 -10.53 -1.85
N GLY A 100 -21.49 -11.29 -1.39
CA GLY A 100 -20.26 -11.57 -2.14
C GLY A 100 -19.39 -10.32 -2.34
N ALA A 101 -19.72 -9.20 -1.67
CA ALA A 101 -18.95 -7.97 -1.75
C ALA A 101 -17.69 -8.07 -0.87
N GLN A 102 -16.64 -7.35 -1.28
CA GLN A 102 -15.40 -7.27 -0.52
C GLN A 102 -15.49 -6.08 0.45
N SER A 103 -15.53 -6.38 1.75
CA SER A 103 -15.58 -5.39 2.85
C SER A 103 -14.18 -5.11 3.39
N ASP A 104 -13.92 -3.89 3.85
CA ASP A 104 -12.65 -3.53 4.49
C ASP A 104 -12.63 -3.97 5.96
N ILE A 105 -11.51 -4.52 6.41
CA ILE A 105 -11.27 -4.89 7.81
C ILE A 105 -10.39 -3.82 8.46
N THR A 106 -10.84 -3.32 9.60
CA THR A 106 -10.03 -2.47 10.48
C THR A 106 -9.44 -3.33 11.58
N ILE A 107 -8.13 -3.52 11.57
CA ILE A 107 -7.42 -4.37 12.55
C ILE A 107 -7.17 -3.67 13.89
N GLU A 108 -7.37 -2.35 13.95
CA GLU A 108 -7.11 -1.54 15.15
C GLU A 108 -8.06 -1.89 16.31
N ASP A 109 -9.25 -2.41 16.00
CA ASP A 109 -10.25 -2.81 16.99
C ASP A 109 -10.00 -4.23 17.56
N ALA A 110 -9.00 -4.96 17.07
CA ALA A 110 -8.70 -6.29 17.57
C ALA A 110 -8.14 -6.22 19.01
N PRO A 111 -8.64 -7.04 19.96
CA PRO A 111 -8.26 -6.96 21.39
C PRO A 111 -6.76 -7.07 21.68
N ASP A 112 -6.00 -7.68 20.77
CA ASP A 112 -4.59 -7.97 20.89
C ASP A 112 -3.71 -7.19 19.88
N PHE A 113 -4.30 -6.24 19.13
CA PHE A 113 -3.60 -5.39 18.17
C PHE A 113 -2.43 -4.62 18.79
N GLN A 114 -2.62 -4.05 19.98
CA GLN A 114 -1.57 -3.28 20.67
C GLN A 114 -0.35 -4.14 21.06
N ALA A 115 -0.55 -5.44 21.30
CA ALA A 115 0.55 -6.36 21.64
C ALA A 115 1.35 -6.79 20.40
N ARG A 116 0.73 -6.78 19.21
CA ARG A 116 1.37 -7.12 17.94
C ARG A 116 1.89 -5.92 17.16
N SER A 117 1.44 -4.70 17.49
CA SER A 117 1.95 -3.47 16.90
C SER A 117 3.46 -3.34 17.17
N VAL A 118 4.21 -3.05 16.10
CA VAL A 118 5.67 -2.82 16.14
C VAL A 118 6.05 -1.70 17.12
N ASN A 119 5.09 -0.84 17.51
CA ASN A 119 5.25 0.14 18.58
C ASN A 119 4.06 0.12 19.53
N ASN A 120 4.22 -0.53 20.67
CA ASN A 120 3.22 -0.64 21.73
C ASN A 120 2.79 0.69 22.39
N LYS A 121 3.39 1.83 22.01
CA LYS A 121 3.06 3.16 22.58
C LYS A 121 2.16 4.00 21.69
N LYS A 122 1.87 3.59 20.45
CA LYS A 122 0.92 4.29 19.56
C LYS A 122 0.15 3.28 18.71
N PRO A 123 -1.18 3.36 18.62
CA PRO A 123 -1.93 2.71 17.54
C PRO A 123 -1.31 3.19 16.22
N ARG A 124 -0.97 2.25 15.34
CA ARG A 124 -0.48 2.59 14.00
C ARG A 124 -1.16 1.67 13.02
N ASP A 125 -1.82 2.27 12.03
CA ASP A 125 -2.27 1.57 10.84
C ASP A 125 -1.13 0.80 10.17
N PHE A 126 -1.49 -0.35 9.59
CA PHE A 126 -0.57 -1.25 8.92
C PHE A 126 -0.16 -0.66 7.56
N ASN A 127 0.82 0.25 7.57
CA ASN A 127 1.54 0.55 6.35
C ASN A 127 2.99 0.90 6.59
N VAL A 128 3.87 -0.04 6.25
CA VAL A 128 5.31 0.04 6.52
C VAL A 128 6.07 0.05 5.18
N GLY A 129 5.65 0.92 4.27
CA GLY A 129 6.33 1.15 2.99
C GLY A 129 7.27 2.36 3.05
N SER A 130 8.41 2.29 2.36
CA SER A 130 9.31 3.43 2.20
C SER A 130 9.04 4.13 0.86
N PRO A 131 8.59 5.41 0.83
CA PRO A 131 8.37 6.14 -0.41
C PRO A 131 9.70 6.58 -1.05
N CYS A 132 9.82 6.39 -2.37
CA CYS A 132 10.92 6.87 -3.19
C CYS A 132 10.37 7.74 -4.32
N PRO A 133 10.77 9.02 -4.44
CA PRO A 133 11.45 9.90 -3.46
C PRO A 133 10.62 10.18 -2.19
N PRO A 134 11.22 10.65 -1.07
CA PRO A 134 12.61 11.13 -0.93
C PRO A 134 13.62 10.04 -0.52
N ILE A 135 13.18 8.83 -0.18
CA ILE A 135 14.05 7.72 0.20
C ILE A 135 14.29 6.83 -1.02
N CYS A 136 15.38 7.05 -1.76
CA CYS A 136 15.67 6.30 -3.00
C CYS A 136 16.94 5.44 -2.97
N THR A 137 17.50 5.18 -1.79
CA THR A 137 18.62 4.27 -1.66
C THR A 137 18.15 2.82 -1.79
N LEU A 138 18.66 2.10 -2.79
CA LEU A 138 18.49 0.65 -3.07
C LEU A 138 19.00 -0.29 -1.95
N GLY A 139 19.06 0.21 -0.72
CA GLY A 139 19.54 -0.45 0.48
C GLY A 139 19.66 0.60 1.56
N MET A 140 18.73 0.58 2.53
CA MET A 140 18.97 1.25 3.80
C MET A 140 18.99 0.21 4.91
N ALA A 141 20.08 0.26 5.66
CA ALA A 141 20.23 -0.42 6.93
C ALA A 141 19.23 0.19 7.92
N TYR A 142 18.43 -0.67 8.56
CA TYR A 142 17.64 -0.26 9.72
C TYR A 142 18.59 0.15 10.85
N PRO A 143 18.27 1.19 11.64
CA PRO A 143 18.94 1.37 12.92
C PRO A 143 18.70 0.09 13.74
N LYS A 144 19.78 -0.46 14.30
CA LYS A 144 19.72 -1.52 15.30
C LYS A 144 18.96 -1.04 16.53
#